data_AF-A0AA36LS36-F1
#
_entry.id   AF-A0AA36LS36-F1
#
_cell.length_a   1.000
_cell.length_b   1.000
_cell.length_c   1.000
_cell.angle_alpha   90.00
_cell.angle_beta   90.00
_cell.angle_gamma   90.00
#
_symmetry.space_group_name_H-M   'P 1'
#
loop_
_entity.id
_entity.type
_entity.pdbx_description
1 polymer ?
#
loop_
_entity_poly.entity_id
_entity_poly.type
_entity_poly.pdbx_seq_one_letter_code
_entity_poly.pdbx_strand_id
1 'polypeptide(L)'
;MKTIKECFDAARQQFVESHPDLLLRIQQEAVLHAKNIATSECDFIDNEIGKHFVRYLLTYGKDTAVTVINMTCHDGYTRDLLLKEHYTKVAESAGSSFDEYARLNNIKL
;
A
#
# COMPACT_ATOMS: atom_id res chain seq x y z
N MET A 1 10.89 -12.03 -9.91
CA MET A 1 11.33 -10.77 -9.27
C MET A 1 10.12 -10.21 -8.56
N LYS A 2 10.24 -9.86 -7.28
CA LYS A 2 9.12 -9.29 -6.52
C LYS A 2 8.71 -7.95 -7.13
N THR A 3 7.42 -7.66 -7.14
CA THR A 3 6.81 -6.44 -7.69
C THR A 3 6.27 -5.56 -6.58
N ILE A 4 6.03 -4.28 -6.87
CA ILE A 4 5.37 -3.36 -5.92
C ILE A 4 3.98 -3.87 -5.54
N LYS A 5 3.24 -4.48 -6.50
CA LYS A 5 1.94 -5.11 -6.22
C LYS A 5 2.06 -6.25 -5.20
N GLU A 6 3.03 -7.15 -5.37
CA GLU A 6 3.27 -8.23 -4.40
C GLU A 6 3.70 -7.67 -3.03
N CYS A 7 4.35 -6.50 -2.97
CA CYS A 7 4.62 -5.82 -1.70
C CYS A 7 3.32 -5.34 -1.03
N PHE A 8 2.41 -4.74 -1.80
CA PHE A 8 1.10 -4.33 -1.31
C PHE A 8 0.25 -5.52 -0.84
N ASP A 9 0.18 -6.58 -1.63
CA ASP A 9 -0.61 -7.78 -1.30
C ASP A 9 -0.07 -8.44 -0.02
N ALA A 10 1.25 -8.59 0.11
CA ALA A 10 1.87 -9.13 1.32
C ALA A 10 1.64 -8.23 2.56
N ALA A 11 1.81 -6.91 2.42
CA ALA A 11 1.57 -5.98 3.53
C ALA A 11 0.09 -5.93 3.93
N ARG A 12 -0.82 -6.03 2.96
CA ARG A 12 -2.27 -6.08 3.21
C ARG A 12 -2.66 -7.37 3.93
N GLN A 13 -2.09 -8.51 3.54
CA GLN A 13 -2.29 -9.77 4.24
C GLN A 13 -1.81 -9.69 5.69
N GLN A 14 -0.57 -9.21 5.93
CA GLN A 14 -0.04 -9.01 7.28
C GLN A 14 -0.91 -8.05 8.11
N PHE A 15 -1.44 -7.00 7.48
CA PHE A 15 -2.36 -6.06 8.14
C PHE A 15 -3.64 -6.77 8.61
N VAL A 16 -4.27 -7.59 7.77
CA VAL A 16 -5.48 -8.33 8.14
C VAL A 16 -5.18 -9.36 9.24
N GLU A 17 -4.09 -10.11 9.11
CA GLU A 17 -3.68 -11.12 10.10
C GLU A 17 -3.37 -10.51 11.48
N SER A 18 -2.85 -9.28 11.52
CA SER A 18 -2.55 -8.56 12.77
C SER A 18 -3.76 -7.84 13.38
N HIS A 19 -4.88 -7.73 12.68
CA HIS A 19 -6.07 -7.02 13.14
C HIS A 19 -7.36 -7.87 12.98
N PRO A 20 -7.44 -9.06 13.61
CA PRO A 20 -8.60 -9.95 13.46
C PRO A 20 -9.91 -9.31 13.95
N ASP A 21 -9.87 -8.50 15.02
CA ASP A 21 -11.06 -7.82 15.54
C ASP A 21 -11.63 -6.78 14.57
N LEU A 22 -10.75 -6.09 13.82
CA LEU A 22 -11.15 -5.15 12.78
C LEU A 22 -11.85 -5.89 11.65
N LEU A 23 -11.29 -7.02 11.20
CA LEU A 23 -11.89 -7.84 10.15
C LEU A 23 -13.29 -8.32 10.56
N LEU A 24 -13.43 -8.84 11.78
CA LEU A 24 -14.71 -9.31 12.30
C LEU A 24 -15.76 -8.19 12.31
N ARG A 25 -15.37 -6.99 12.76
CA ARG A 25 -16.26 -5.82 12.76
C ARG A 25 -16.70 -5.43 11.35
N ILE A 26 -15.77 -5.37 10.40
CA ILE A 26 -16.08 -5.04 8.99
C ILE A 26 -17.03 -6.09 8.38
N GLN A 27 -16.82 -7.37 8.68
CA GLN A 27 -17.72 -8.44 8.22
C GLN A 27 -19.14 -8.27 8.77
N GLN A 28 -19.28 -7.91 10.05
CA GLN A 28 -20.59 -7.63 10.65
C GLN A 28 -21.26 -6.41 10.02
N GLU A 29 -20.50 -5.34 9.78
CA GLU A 29 -20.98 -4.12 9.11
C GLU A 29 -21.42 -4.41 7.66
N ALA A 30 -20.71 -5.28 6.94
CA ALA A 30 -21.05 -5.66 5.57
C ALA A 30 -22.44 -6.29 5.48
N VAL A 31 -22.77 -7.23 6.37
CA VAL A 31 -24.09 -7.88 6.43
C VAL A 31 -25.21 -6.86 6.66
N LEU A 32 -24.95 -5.83 7.46
CA LEU A 32 -25.94 -4.80 7.82
C LEU A 32 -26.11 -3.71 6.76
N HIS A 33 -25.02 -3.35 6.07
CA HIS A 33 -24.98 -2.12 5.28
C HIS A 33 -24.79 -2.33 3.78
N ALA A 34 -24.22 -3.45 3.32
CA ALA A 34 -23.88 -3.63 1.90
C ALA A 34 -25.10 -3.50 0.97
N LYS A 35 -26.24 -4.09 1.37
CA LYS A 35 -27.50 -3.99 0.63
C LYS A 35 -28.04 -2.56 0.55
N ASN A 36 -27.84 -1.76 1.60
CA ASN A 36 -28.36 -0.39 1.67
C ASN A 36 -27.61 0.56 0.72
N ILE A 37 -26.39 0.21 0.33
CA ILE A 37 -25.57 0.98 -0.60
C ILE A 37 -25.39 0.30 -1.96
N ALA A 38 -26.24 -0.69 -2.27
CA ALA A 38 -26.25 -1.43 -3.52
C ALA A 38 -24.88 -2.05 -3.89
N THR A 39 -24.16 -2.56 -2.90
CA THR A 39 -22.88 -3.27 -3.11
C THR A 39 -22.95 -4.70 -2.55
N SER A 40 -22.02 -5.56 -2.95
CA SER A 40 -21.90 -6.89 -2.36
C SER A 40 -21.17 -6.82 -1.02
N GLU A 41 -21.42 -7.78 -0.13
CA GLU A 41 -20.70 -7.86 1.15
C GLU A 41 -19.18 -7.99 0.93
N CYS A 42 -18.75 -8.74 -0.08
CA CYS A 42 -17.34 -8.89 -0.45
C CYS A 42 -16.72 -7.56 -0.88
N ASP A 43 -17.39 -6.79 -1.73
CA ASP A 43 -16.89 -5.49 -2.19
C ASP A 43 -16.86 -4.47 -1.06
N PHE A 44 -17.85 -4.52 -0.15
CA PHE A 44 -17.86 -3.69 1.06
C PHE A 44 -16.63 -4.00 1.93
N ILE A 45 -16.40 -5.28 2.22
CA ILE A 45 -15.26 -5.73 3.04
C ILE A 45 -13.95 -5.32 2.39
N ASP A 46 -13.77 -5.57 1.08
CA ASP A 46 -12.52 -5.24 0.39
C ASP A 46 -12.23 -3.74 0.42
N ASN A 47 -13.26 -2.91 0.24
CA ASN A 47 -13.16 -1.46 0.29
C ASN A 47 -12.80 -0.95 1.70
N GLU A 48 -13.49 -1.43 2.74
CA GLU A 48 -13.22 -1.01 4.12
C GLU A 48 -11.84 -1.46 4.60
N ILE A 49 -11.44 -2.71 4.30
CA ILE A 49 -10.07 -3.17 4.56
C ILE A 49 -9.07 -2.27 3.82
N GLY A 50 -9.32 -1.93 2.56
CA GLY A 50 -8.47 -1.04 1.77
C GLY A 50 -8.30 0.33 2.42
N LYS A 51 -9.39 0.96 2.87
CA LYS A 51 -9.37 2.26 3.56
C LYS A 51 -8.57 2.19 4.86
N HIS A 52 -8.83 1.17 5.68
CA HIS A 52 -8.13 0.98 6.94
C HIS A 52 -6.64 0.71 6.74
N PHE A 53 -6.29 -0.12 5.75
CA PHE A 53 -4.92 -0.43 5.40
C PHE A 53 -4.16 0.81 4.91
N VAL A 54 -4.73 1.62 4.01
CA VAL A 54 -4.09 2.87 3.57
C VAL A 54 -3.86 3.82 4.74
N ARG A 55 -4.85 3.98 5.63
CA ARG A 55 -4.69 4.80 6.85
C ARG A 55 -3.58 4.28 7.75
N TYR A 56 -3.47 2.96 7.89
CA TYR A 56 -2.40 2.31 8.66
C TYR A 56 -1.02 2.60 8.05
N LEU A 57 -0.85 2.45 6.73
CA LEU A 57 0.41 2.76 6.05
C LEU A 57 0.84 4.23 6.24
N LEU A 58 -0.13 5.15 6.20
CA LEU A 58 0.12 6.58 6.40
C LEU A 58 0.63 6.94 7.80
N THR A 59 0.53 6.03 8.78
CA THR A 59 1.15 6.22 10.11
C THR A 59 2.67 6.01 10.10
N TYR A 60 3.20 5.30 9.10
CA TYR A 60 4.64 5.03 8.95
C TYR A 60 5.32 5.98 7.95
N GLY A 61 4.60 6.45 6.94
CA GLY A 61 5.15 7.33 5.92
C GLY A 61 4.08 7.89 4.99
N LYS A 62 4.38 9.04 4.37
CA LYS A 62 3.43 9.71 3.45
C LYS A 62 3.26 8.96 2.13
N ASP A 63 4.31 8.27 1.68
CA ASP A 63 4.30 7.48 0.46
C ASP A 63 4.02 6.02 0.81
N THR A 64 2.84 5.53 0.45
CA THR A 64 2.39 4.18 0.77
C THR A 64 3.18 3.12 0.01
N ALA A 65 3.64 3.40 -1.20
CA ALA A 65 4.45 2.46 -2.00
C ALA A 65 5.83 2.29 -1.36
N VAL A 66 6.49 3.40 -1.00
CA VAL A 66 7.77 3.37 -0.27
C VAL A 66 7.61 2.63 1.06
N THR A 67 6.51 2.86 1.76
CA THR A 67 6.21 2.20 3.04
C THR A 67 6.08 0.68 2.88
N VAL A 68 5.28 0.18 1.94
CA VAL A 68 5.12 -1.29 1.75
C VAL A 68 6.39 -1.96 1.22
N ILE A 69 7.19 -1.26 0.41
CA ILE A 69 8.49 -1.76 -0.05
C ILE A 69 9.42 -1.93 1.17
N ASN A 70 9.53 -0.92 2.02
CA ASN A 70 10.38 -0.98 3.22
C ASN A 70 9.90 -2.03 4.24
N MET A 71 8.59 -2.23 4.36
CA MET A 71 8.03 -3.23 5.29
C MET A 71 8.24 -4.67 4.82
N THR A 72 8.24 -4.92 3.51
CA THR A 72 8.17 -6.29 2.97
C THR A 72 9.42 -6.76 2.21
N CYS A 73 10.37 -5.86 1.93
CA CYS A 73 11.64 -6.19 1.27
C CYS A 73 12.81 -6.06 2.26
N HIS A 74 13.28 -7.20 2.75
CA HIS A 74 14.41 -7.25 3.70
C HIS A 74 15.78 -7.31 3.00
N ASP A 75 15.82 -7.69 1.72
CA ASP A 75 17.04 -7.63 0.93
C ASP A 75 17.23 -6.24 0.33
N GLY A 76 18.42 -5.66 0.53
CA GLY A 76 18.71 -4.29 0.10
C GLY A 76 18.60 -4.11 -1.40
N TYR A 77 19.07 -5.10 -2.17
CA TYR A 77 19.07 -5.02 -3.64
C TYR A 77 17.66 -4.92 -4.24
N THR A 78 16.73 -5.80 -3.88
CA THR A 78 15.35 -5.75 -4.42
C THR A 78 14.63 -4.51 -3.92
N ARG A 79 14.85 -4.12 -2.66
CA ARG A 79 14.28 -2.88 -2.11
C ARG A 79 14.70 -1.67 -2.94
N ASP A 80 16.00 -1.49 -3.17
CA ASP A 80 16.52 -0.31 -3.86
C ASP A 80 16.11 -0.31 -5.34
N LEU A 81 16.00 -1.50 -5.97
CA LEU A 81 15.44 -1.65 -7.32
C LEU A 81 13.97 -1.20 -7.40
N LEU A 82 13.13 -1.64 -6.46
CA LEU A 82 11.71 -1.28 -6.41
C LEU A 82 11.49 0.20 -6.07
N LEU A 83 12.30 0.75 -5.16
CA LEU A 83 12.27 2.18 -4.85
C LEU A 83 12.67 3.01 -6.08
N LYS A 84 13.70 2.59 -6.81
CA LYS A 84 14.11 3.24 -8.05
C LYS A 84 13.00 3.18 -9.11
N GLU A 85 12.35 2.03 -9.29
CA GLU A 85 11.21 1.88 -10.20
C GLU A 85 10.07 2.83 -9.84
N HIS A 86 9.69 2.88 -8.55
CA HIS A 86 8.64 3.76 -8.05
C HIS A 86 8.96 5.24 -8.29
N TYR A 87 10.13 5.69 -7.84
CA TYR A 87 10.52 7.09 -7.99
C TYR A 87 10.72 7.50 -9.46
N THR A 88 11.12 6.58 -10.33
CA THR A 88 11.18 6.85 -11.77
C THR A 88 9.79 7.15 -12.32
N LYS A 89 8.79 6.33 -11.99
CA LYS A 89 7.39 6.57 -12.41
C LYS A 89 6.84 7.88 -11.87
N VAL A 90 7.15 8.21 -10.61
CA VAL A 90 6.75 9.49 -9.99
C VAL A 90 7.42 10.67 -10.71
N ALA A 91 8.72 10.59 -10.97
CA ALA A 91 9.47 11.62 -11.68
C ALA A 91 8.93 11.85 -13.10
N GLU A 92 8.68 10.77 -13.85
CA GLU A 92 8.11 10.80 -15.20
C GLU A 92 6.72 11.44 -15.20
N SER A 93 5.86 11.10 -14.23
CA SER A 93 4.54 11.72 -14.09
C SER A 93 4.60 13.22 -13.80
N ALA A 94 5.69 13.68 -13.20
CA ALA A 94 5.97 15.09 -12.94
C ALA A 94 6.77 15.77 -14.06
N GLY A 95 7.10 15.06 -15.15
CA GLY A 95 7.87 15.60 -16.28
C GLY A 95 9.36 15.78 -16.01
N SER A 96 9.93 15.01 -15.06
CA SER A 96 11.33 15.08 -14.64
C SER A 96 12.04 13.73 -14.77
N SER A 97 13.37 13.71 -14.79
CA SER A 97 14.14 12.47 -14.73
C SER A 97 14.24 11.96 -13.29
N PHE A 98 14.53 10.66 -13.12
CA PHE A 98 14.83 10.09 -11.80
C PHE A 98 15.95 10.84 -11.09
N ASP A 99 17.05 11.18 -11.77
CA ASP A 99 18.21 11.85 -11.17
C ASP A 99 17.85 13.25 -10.65
N GLU A 100 17.06 14.00 -11.42
CA GLU A 100 16.57 15.31 -11.01
C GLU A 100 15.65 15.19 -9.78
N TYR A 101 14.69 14.27 -9.84
CA TYR A 101 13.76 14.01 -8.74
C TYR A 101 14.49 13.57 -7.47
N ALA A 102 15.44 12.64 -7.58
CA ALA A 102 16.21 12.13 -6.46
C ALA A 102 17.03 13.22 -5.78
N ARG A 103 17.66 14.10 -6.57
CA ARG A 103 18.39 15.27 -6.07
C ARG A 103 17.49 16.24 -5.33
N LEU A 104 16.33 16.58 -5.89
CA LEU A 104 15.38 17.53 -5.29
C LEU A 104 14.77 17.00 -3.98
N ASN A 105 14.60 15.68 -3.86
CA ASN A 105 13.97 15.03 -2.71
C ASN A 105 14.97 14.40 -1.73
N ASN A 106 16.27 14.62 -1.91
CA ASN A 106 17.35 14.04 -1.09
C ASN A 106 17.30 12.50 -0.98
N ILE A 107 16.90 11.83 -2.06
CA ILE A 107 16.83 10.37 -2.12
C ILE A 107 18.23 9.81 -2.39
N LYS A 108 18.66 8.84 -1.57
CA LYS A 108 19.91 8.10 -1.73
C LYS A 108 19.58 6.61 -1.75
N LEU A 109 19.76 5.98 -2.91
CA LEU A 109 19.60 4.54 -3.16
C LEU A 109 20.94 3.98 -3.61
#